data_AF-A0A7X1ZJC0-F1
#
_entry.id   AF-A0A7X1ZJC0-F1
#
_cell.length_a   1.000
_cell.length_b   1.000
_cell.length_c   1.000
_cell.angle_alpha   90.00
_cell.angle_beta   90.00
_cell.angle_gamma   90.00
#
_symmetry.space_group_name_H-M   'P 1'
#
loop_
_entity.id
_entity.type
_entity.pdbx_description
1 polymer ?
#
loop_
_entity_poly.entity_id
_entity_poly.type
_entity_poly.pdbx_seq_one_letter_code
_entity_poly.pdbx_strand_id
1 'polypeptide(L)'
;MAKPNYQDATLMLQIAQWWAALGQNEAMNWMWSDQFIADYAEFVKKYPPGSEGFANASKICGVFETIGTLYKHELFNEELLFDWLAIGLVWDRIKGFALGCREQTGEPRIYENFEAMAKAQK
;
A
#
# COMPACT_ATOMS: atom_id res chain seq x y z
N MET A 1 13.17 10.98 15.41
CA MET A 1 11.77 11.06 15.88
C MET A 1 11.73 10.98 17.40
N ALA A 2 10.64 11.42 18.02
CA ALA A 2 10.40 11.18 19.44
C ALA A 2 10.10 9.69 19.69
N LYS A 3 10.35 9.22 20.92
CA LYS A 3 10.02 7.84 21.32
C LYS A 3 8.51 7.58 21.13
N PRO A 4 8.10 6.38 20.65
CA PRO A 4 6.69 6.04 20.54
C PRO A 4 5.91 6.24 21.84
N ASN A 5 4.66 6.69 21.72
CA ASN A 5 3.77 6.93 22.84
C ASN A 5 2.37 6.28 22.64
N TYR A 6 1.47 6.45 23.63
CA TYR A 6 0.13 5.85 23.59
C TYR A 6 -0.76 6.35 22.45
N GLN A 7 -0.58 7.58 21.97
CA GLN A 7 -1.30 8.11 20.81
C GLN A 7 -0.85 7.39 19.54
N ASP A 8 0.45 7.17 19.37
CA ASP A 8 1.00 6.40 18.24
C ASP A 8 0.48 4.95 18.24
N ALA A 9 0.48 4.30 19.41
CA ALA A 9 -0.09 2.96 19.57
C ALA A 9 -1.60 2.94 19.25
N THR A 10 -2.33 3.99 19.63
CA THR A 10 -3.76 4.12 19.31
C THR A 10 -3.98 4.26 17.81
N LEU A 11 -3.19 5.10 17.13
CA LEU A 11 -3.23 5.25 15.67
C LEU A 11 -2.92 3.93 14.97
N MET A 12 -1.90 3.20 15.42
CA MET A 12 -1.54 1.88 14.88
C MET A 12 -2.73 0.90 14.96
N LEU A 13 -3.38 0.81 16.12
CA LEU A 13 -4.55 -0.06 16.31
C LEU A 13 -5.76 0.39 15.48
N GLN A 14 -5.98 1.70 15.31
CA GLN A 14 -7.03 2.23 14.44
C GLN A 14 -6.78 1.88 12.97
N ILE A 15 -5.54 1.98 12.49
CA ILE A 15 -5.16 1.55 11.14
C ILE A 15 -5.36 0.04 11.00
N ALA A 16 -5.03 -0.77 12.02
CA ALA A 16 -5.24 -2.22 12.00
C ALA A 16 -6.73 -2.58 11.92
N GLN A 17 -7.59 -1.85 12.63
CA GLN A 17 -9.05 -2.01 12.56
C GLN A 17 -9.59 -1.61 11.19
N TRP A 18 -9.14 -0.48 10.64
CA TRP A 18 -9.52 -0.03 9.30
C TRP A 18 -9.08 -1.02 8.22
N TRP A 19 -7.85 -1.54 8.32
CA TRP A 19 -7.32 -2.60 7.46
C TRP A 19 -8.22 -3.84 7.47
N ALA A 20 -8.61 -4.31 8.65
CA ALA A 20 -9.51 -5.45 8.78
C ALA A 20 -10.90 -5.15 8.17
N ALA A 21 -11.47 -3.97 8.45
CA ALA A 21 -12.77 -3.56 7.93
C ALA A 21 -12.81 -3.46 6.39
N LEU A 22 -11.70 -3.09 5.76
CA LEU A 22 -11.58 -3.05 4.30
C LEU A 22 -11.47 -4.44 3.64
N GLY A 23 -11.32 -5.52 4.41
CA GLY A 23 -10.98 -6.83 3.86
C GLY A 23 -9.63 -6.78 3.15
N GLN A 24 -8.66 -6.14 3.78
CA GLN A 24 -7.33 -5.95 3.22
C GLN A 24 -6.49 -7.23 3.28
N ASN A 25 -6.78 -8.14 4.22
CA ASN A 25 -6.12 -9.45 4.30
C ASN A 25 -6.42 -10.30 3.06
N GLU A 26 -7.65 -10.27 2.56
CA GLU A 26 -8.08 -10.99 1.36
C GLU A 26 -7.36 -10.45 0.12
N ALA A 27 -7.26 -9.12 -0.01
CA ALA A 27 -6.52 -8.50 -1.10
C ALA A 27 -5.02 -8.85 -1.04
N MET A 28 -4.42 -8.80 0.15
CA MET A 28 -3.02 -9.18 0.35
C MET A 28 -2.78 -10.67 0.03
N ASN A 29 -3.65 -11.56 0.48
CA ASN A 29 -3.58 -12.99 0.16
C ASN A 29 -3.67 -13.23 -1.34
N TRP A 30 -4.55 -12.51 -2.03
CA TRP A 30 -4.65 -12.56 -3.48
C TRP A 30 -3.36 -12.07 -4.17
N MET A 31 -2.76 -10.96 -3.72
CA MET A 31 -1.50 -10.42 -4.27
C MET A 31 -0.32 -11.42 -4.12
N TRP A 32 -0.29 -12.16 -3.03
CA TRP A 32 0.73 -13.18 -2.75
C TRP A 32 0.44 -14.54 -3.40
N SER A 33 -0.74 -14.72 -4.00
CA SER A 33 -1.07 -15.93 -4.74
C SER A 33 -0.50 -15.92 -6.16
N ASP A 34 -0.60 -17.07 -6.84
CA ASP A 34 -0.25 -17.24 -8.25
C ASP A 34 -1.19 -16.50 -9.22
N GLN A 35 -2.28 -15.92 -8.70
CA GLN A 35 -3.23 -15.18 -9.53
C GLN A 35 -2.72 -13.79 -9.90
N PHE A 36 -1.88 -13.18 -9.05
CA PHE A 36 -1.38 -11.83 -9.23
C PHE A 36 -0.34 -11.75 -10.34
N ILE A 37 -0.45 -10.70 -11.16
CA ILE A 37 0.47 -10.42 -12.26
C ILE A 37 1.20 -9.11 -11.97
N ALA A 38 2.53 -9.16 -11.89
CA ALA A 38 3.33 -7.99 -11.56
C ALA A 38 3.51 -7.01 -12.73
N ASP A 39 3.54 -7.53 -13.97
CA ASP A 39 3.59 -6.69 -15.17
C ASP A 39 2.24 -6.01 -15.41
N TYR A 40 2.22 -4.69 -15.55
CA TYR A 40 0.97 -3.94 -15.66
C TYR A 40 0.21 -4.23 -16.96
N ALA A 41 0.90 -4.39 -18.09
CA ALA A 41 0.26 -4.61 -19.37
C ALA A 41 -0.45 -5.97 -19.40
N GLU A 42 0.17 -7.02 -18.84
CA GLU A 42 -0.47 -8.33 -18.66
C GLU A 42 -1.53 -8.29 -17.55
N PHE A 43 -1.32 -7.51 -16.51
CA PHE A 43 -2.28 -7.32 -15.43
C PHE A 43 -3.61 -6.78 -15.95
N VAL A 44 -3.61 -5.67 -16.70
CA VAL A 44 -4.86 -5.05 -17.17
C VAL A 44 -5.59 -5.87 -18.23
N LYS A 45 -4.89 -6.75 -18.96
CA LYS A 45 -5.52 -7.72 -19.87
C LYS A 45 -6.35 -8.75 -19.09
N LYS A 46 -5.82 -9.27 -17.99
CA LYS A 46 -6.51 -10.27 -17.15
C LYS A 46 -7.52 -9.63 -16.19
N TYR A 47 -7.16 -8.47 -15.65
CA TYR A 47 -7.89 -7.72 -14.63
C TYR A 47 -8.16 -6.30 -15.12
N PRO A 48 -9.07 -6.10 -16.09
CA PRO A 48 -9.40 -4.77 -16.56
C PRO A 48 -10.01 -3.90 -15.44
N PRO A 49 -10.02 -2.56 -15.58
CA PRO A 49 -10.70 -1.68 -14.65
C PRO A 49 -12.15 -2.12 -14.36
N GLY A 50 -12.52 -2.19 -13.08
CA GLY A 50 -13.82 -2.71 -12.63
C GLY A 50 -13.84 -4.21 -12.30
N SER A 51 -12.80 -4.96 -12.64
CA SER A 51 -12.63 -6.34 -12.18
C SER A 51 -12.21 -6.43 -10.71
N GLU A 52 -12.44 -7.59 -10.10
CA GLU A 52 -12.05 -7.86 -8.71
C GLU A 52 -10.54 -7.74 -8.49
N GLY A 53 -9.71 -8.24 -9.41
CA GLY A 53 -8.25 -8.13 -9.31
C GLY A 53 -7.78 -6.67 -9.35
N PHE A 54 -8.35 -5.85 -10.23
CA PHE A 54 -8.05 -4.42 -10.27
C PHE A 54 -8.46 -3.73 -8.97
N ALA A 55 -9.63 -4.08 -8.43
CA ALA A 55 -10.11 -3.55 -7.16
C ALA A 55 -9.19 -3.96 -5.98
N ASN A 56 -8.71 -5.20 -5.94
CA ASN A 56 -7.78 -5.67 -4.91
C ASN A 56 -6.44 -4.93 -4.99
N ALA A 57 -5.85 -4.80 -6.17
CA ALA A 57 -4.60 -4.05 -6.34
C ALA A 57 -4.76 -2.57 -5.95
N SER A 58 -5.85 -1.94 -6.38
CA SER A 58 -6.18 -0.54 -6.03
C SER A 58 -6.36 -0.37 -4.52
N LYS A 59 -7.02 -1.32 -3.85
CA LYS A 59 -7.23 -1.32 -2.41
C LYS A 59 -5.90 -1.38 -1.66
N ILE A 60 -5.00 -2.29 -2.07
CA ILE A 60 -3.67 -2.40 -1.48
C ILE A 60 -2.90 -1.10 -1.61
N CYS A 61 -2.74 -0.60 -2.83
CA CYS A 61 -2.02 0.65 -3.05
C CYS A 61 -2.66 1.82 -2.30
N GLY A 62 -4.00 1.88 -2.25
CA GLY A 62 -4.74 2.94 -1.54
C GLY A 62 -4.51 2.93 -0.02
N VAL A 63 -4.51 1.76 0.62
CA VAL A 63 -4.24 1.66 2.07
C VAL A 63 -2.82 2.13 2.39
N PHE A 64 -1.83 1.63 1.65
CA PHE A 64 -0.44 2.05 1.87
C PHE A 64 -0.18 3.51 1.49
N GLU A 65 -0.92 4.07 0.53
CA GLU A 65 -0.85 5.49 0.20
C GLU A 65 -1.35 6.38 1.33
N THR A 66 -2.46 6.00 1.99
CA THR A 66 -2.96 6.69 3.17
C THR A 66 -1.94 6.64 4.31
N ILE A 67 -1.36 5.46 4.59
CA ILE A 67 -0.33 5.30 5.63
C ILE A 67 0.92 6.12 5.27
N GLY A 68 1.35 6.08 4.00
CA GLY A 68 2.46 6.87 3.50
C GLY A 68 2.23 8.38 3.62
N THR A 69 0.98 8.83 3.47
CA THR A 69 0.60 10.23 3.68
C THR A 69 0.79 10.63 5.15
N LEU A 70 0.36 9.79 6.10
CA LEU A 70 0.58 10.05 7.53
C LEU A 70 2.07 10.06 7.88
N TYR A 71 2.83 9.12 7.33
CA TYR A 71 4.28 9.04 7.48
C TYR A 71 4.98 10.32 6.96
N LYS A 72 4.67 10.75 5.74
CA LYS A 72 5.23 11.96 5.11
C LYS A 72 5.02 13.23 5.94
N HIS A 73 3.95 13.29 6.72
CA HIS A 73 3.63 14.42 7.58
C HIS A 73 4.05 14.23 9.05
N GLU A 74 4.87 13.20 9.35
CA GLU A 74 5.36 12.88 10.69
C GLU A 74 4.22 12.62 11.70
N LEU A 75 3.06 12.16 11.22
CA LEU A 75 1.87 11.88 12.03
C LEU A 75 1.79 10.43 12.50
N PHE A 76 2.63 9.54 11.96
CA PHE A 76 2.76 8.16 12.41
C PHE A 76 4.23 7.88 12.73
N ASN A 77 4.50 7.51 13.98
CA ASN A 77 5.83 7.16 14.45
C ASN A 77 6.47 6.05 13.57
N GLU A 78 7.63 6.36 13.01
CA GLU A 78 8.35 5.48 12.07
C GLU A 78 8.81 4.16 12.70
N GLU A 79 9.27 4.16 13.96
CA GLU A 79 9.73 2.94 14.62
C GLU A 79 8.58 1.93 14.72
N LEU A 80 7.40 2.37 15.21
CA LEU A 80 6.22 1.50 15.26
C LEU A 80 5.75 1.07 13.88
N LEU A 81 5.76 1.98 12.91
CA LEU A 81 5.30 1.70 11.55
C LEU A 81 6.18 0.65 10.86
N PHE A 82 7.50 0.80 10.92
CA PHE A 82 8.44 -0.08 10.24
C PHE A 82 8.71 -1.39 11.00
N ASP A 83 8.51 -1.43 12.31
CA ASP A 83 8.47 -2.70 13.08
C ASP A 83 7.19 -3.51 12.78
N TRP A 84 6.10 -2.84 12.40
CA TRP A 84 4.81 -3.48 12.17
C TRP A 84 4.62 -3.99 10.74
N LEU A 85 4.95 -3.17 9.72
CA LEU A 85 4.61 -3.46 8.33
C LEU A 85 5.85 -3.65 7.46
N ALA A 86 5.90 -4.72 6.68
CA ALA A 86 6.94 -4.97 5.67
C ALA A 86 6.66 -4.19 4.36
N ILE A 87 6.60 -2.85 4.43
CA ILE A 87 6.21 -1.93 3.36
C ILE A 87 7.04 -2.14 2.09
N GLY A 88 8.38 -2.24 2.22
CA GLY A 88 9.28 -2.46 1.08
C GLY A 88 8.96 -3.75 0.32
N LEU A 89 8.69 -4.84 1.05
CA LEU A 89 8.32 -6.13 0.47
C LEU A 89 7.00 -6.06 -0.30
N VAL A 90 6.00 -5.34 0.24
CA VAL A 90 4.71 -5.15 -0.45
C VAL A 90 4.89 -4.27 -1.68
N TRP A 91 5.63 -3.17 -1.58
CA TRP A 91 5.90 -2.28 -2.70
C TRP A 91 6.60 -3.02 -3.83
N ASP A 92 7.65 -3.79 -3.54
CA ASP A 92 8.38 -4.54 -4.56
C ASP A 92 7.50 -5.54 -5.32
N ARG A 93 6.50 -6.11 -4.65
CA ARG A 93 5.54 -7.02 -5.27
C ARG A 93 4.56 -6.28 -6.19
N ILE A 94 4.03 -5.13 -5.79
CA ILE A 94 2.90 -4.48 -6.47
C ILE A 94 3.27 -3.26 -7.32
N LYS A 95 4.49 -2.74 -7.24
CA LYS A 95 4.91 -1.48 -7.88
C LYS A 95 4.60 -1.40 -9.38
N GLY A 96 4.61 -2.52 -10.11
CA GLY A 96 4.23 -2.53 -11.52
C GLY A 96 2.81 -1.98 -11.76
N PHE A 97 1.84 -2.37 -10.91
CA PHE A 97 0.49 -1.81 -10.95
C PHE A 97 0.47 -0.31 -10.64
N ALA A 98 1.15 0.12 -9.58
CA ALA A 98 1.17 1.52 -9.17
C ALA A 98 1.78 2.44 -10.24
N LEU A 99 2.93 2.04 -10.81
CA LEU A 99 3.61 2.77 -11.87
C LEU A 99 2.79 2.78 -13.16
N GLY A 100 2.20 1.65 -13.54
CA GLY A 100 1.33 1.55 -14.71
C GLY A 100 0.09 2.45 -14.64
N CYS A 101 -0.53 2.56 -13.46
CA CYS A 101 -1.64 3.51 -13.25
C CYS A 101 -1.20 4.97 -13.42
N ARG A 102 0.00 5.36 -12.95
CA ARG A 102 0.56 6.70 -13.20
C ARG A 102 0.73 6.97 -14.69
N GLU A 103 1.34 6.03 -15.40
CA GLU A 103 1.57 6.16 -16.85
C GLU A 103 0.26 6.25 -17.63
N GLN A 104 -0.72 5.41 -17.31
CA GLN A 104 -2.02 5.38 -17.99
C GLN A 104 -2.81 6.69 -17.82
N THR A 105 -2.78 7.26 -16.62
CA THR A 105 -3.57 8.46 -16.29
C THR A 105 -2.84 9.76 -16.56
N GLY A 106 -1.50 9.73 -16.64
CA GLY A 106 -0.65 10.90 -16.70
C GLY A 106 -0.52 11.66 -15.37
N GLU A 107 -1.02 11.12 -14.26
CA GLU A 107 -0.91 11.74 -12.92
C GLU A 107 0.28 11.14 -12.15
N PRO A 108 1.40 11.88 -11.99
CA PRO A 108 2.59 11.35 -11.34
C PRO A 108 2.41 11.06 -9.84
N ARG A 109 1.41 11.66 -9.18
CA ARG A 109 1.22 11.53 -7.72
C ARG A 109 0.51 10.24 -7.29
N ILE A 110 -0.03 9.45 -8.23
CA ILE A 110 -0.76 8.22 -7.89
C ILE A 110 0.16 7.30 -7.07
N TYR A 111 -0.19 7.04 -5.80
CA TYR A 111 0.59 6.18 -4.91
C TYR A 111 2.04 6.66 -4.63
N GLU A 112 2.33 7.95 -4.77
CA GLU A 112 3.68 8.49 -4.54
C GLU A 112 4.12 8.36 -3.08
N ASN A 113 3.20 8.45 -2.13
CA ASN A 113 3.53 8.41 -0.71
C ASN A 113 3.79 6.97 -0.25
N PHE A 114 3.09 5.98 -0.83
CA PHE A 114 3.45 4.57 -0.67
C PHE A 114 4.88 4.31 -1.16
N GLU A 115 5.22 4.75 -2.37
CA GLU A 115 6.58 4.57 -2.90
C GLU A 115 7.65 5.24 -2.04
N ALA A 116 7.42 6.49 -1.62
CA ALA A 116 8.36 7.23 -0.80
C ALA A 116 8.59 6.55 0.56
N MET A 117 7.50 6.08 1.18
CA MET A 117 7.55 5.33 2.44
C MET A 117 8.29 3.99 2.28
N ALA A 118 8.06 3.26 1.17
CA ALA A 118 8.78 2.03 0.86
C ALA A 118 10.29 2.26 0.69
N LYS A 119 10.70 3.38 0.08
CA LYS A 119 12.11 3.77 -0.07
C LYS A 119 12.77 4.14 1.27
N ALA A 120 11.99 4.60 2.24
CA ALA A 120 12.49 4.99 3.55
C ALA A 120 12.73 3.78 4.46
N GLN A 121 11.95 2.70 4.31
CA GLN A 121 12.15 1.46 5.05
C GLN A 121 13.39 0.71 4.52
N LYS A 122 14.44 0.62 5.35
CA LYS A 122 15.71 -0.07 5.04
C LYS A 122 15.96 -1.22 5.99
#